data_AF-A0AA36ID27-F1
#
_entry.id   AF-A0AA36ID27-F1
#
_cell.length_a   1.000
_cell.length_b   1.000
_cell.length_c   1.000
_cell.angle_alpha   90.00
_cell.angle_beta   90.00
_cell.angle_gamma   90.00
#
_symmetry.space_group_name_H-M   'P 1'
#
loop_
_entity.id
_entity.type
_entity.pdbx_description
1 polymer ?
#
loop_
_entity_poly.entity_id
_entity_poly.type
_entity_poly.pdbx_seq_one_letter_code
_entity_poly.pdbx_strand_id
1 'polypeptide(L)'
;MDSSPLRKRGQEEQLQQLGNGLAAVQNGLASAQSGVTSAQNGVVSVQSRVQEEGREREGLRREFQQQQAEMRRQKEELQKHQKELQQHAKEIQKHAKELHLQTQLGLEDKRERHLPMQRLQAVSDDLHWFKRQVYAASLQRLYSAWLLIRLGFARVQKDQKMAVRDMIPLEEKPMSGFNSDEEPLSSRGSSFSDQEDIVLGIQTPEILPGQKGYFQVTTGWLLVVTFTSLLQLLALSNMFAYGLTHGNVCLDKPMNNFDWWILHLSKAGGTIMVGAFMAGDVMDTVNFLMVEILVEKDASPKAIFFLIWRIVVIVFVGITNAIIFIVSTTPDGVWLMITAISFITDLPHGMMHVARSGMLGHYISKTITEMNFNLCLSAEYPWWFKPVRHVAHLVLFGLMGILSGYAFLKPMQLCPEDGSDPVNIFYHWWELF
;
A
#
# COMPACT_ATOMS: atom_id res chain seq x y z
N MET A 1 41.71 97.90 36.85
CA MET A 1 40.80 96.74 36.86
C MET A 1 40.01 96.81 35.57
N ASP A 2 40.42 96.05 34.56
CA ASP A 2 39.79 96.10 33.23
C ASP A 2 39.47 94.67 32.78
N SER A 3 38.26 94.24 33.12
CA SER A 3 37.68 92.92 32.88
C SER A 3 37.15 92.83 31.44
N SER A 4 38.04 92.97 30.46
CA SER A 4 37.66 93.06 29.04
C SER A 4 38.13 91.90 28.12
N PRO A 5 39.15 91.06 28.42
CA PRO A 5 39.54 89.98 27.48
C PRO A 5 38.77 88.66 27.68
N LEU A 6 38.17 88.43 28.86
CA LEU A 6 37.45 87.18 29.15
C LEU A 6 36.04 87.10 28.53
N ARG A 7 35.42 88.25 28.22
CA ARG A 7 34.06 88.28 27.61
C ARG A 7 34.08 88.00 26.11
N LYS A 8 35.18 88.36 25.41
CA LYS A 8 35.34 88.08 23.97
C LYS A 8 35.59 86.60 23.69
N ARG A 9 36.43 85.93 24.50
CA ARG A 9 36.77 84.52 24.32
C ARG A 9 35.55 83.59 24.52
N GLY A 10 34.69 83.91 25.49
CA GLY A 10 33.43 83.18 25.69
C GLY A 10 32.40 83.36 24.57
N GLN A 11 32.37 84.52 23.91
CA GLN A 11 31.50 84.72 22.73
C GLN A 11 32.01 83.99 21.49
N GLU A 12 33.32 83.91 21.28
CA GLU A 12 33.91 83.16 20.17
C GLU A 12 33.70 81.65 20.33
N GLU A 13 33.86 81.10 21.55
CA GLU A 13 33.58 79.68 21.81
C GLU A 13 32.09 79.35 21.65
N GLN A 14 31.18 80.24 22.07
CA GLN A 14 29.75 80.05 21.83
C GLN A 14 29.39 80.10 20.34
N LEU A 15 29.97 81.02 19.56
CA LEU A 15 29.76 81.09 18.12
C LEU A 15 30.33 79.86 17.40
N GLN A 16 31.47 79.34 17.87
CA GLN A 16 32.07 78.13 17.31
C GLN A 16 31.25 76.88 17.65
N GLN A 17 30.71 76.77 18.87
CA GLN A 17 29.75 75.72 19.22
C GLN A 17 28.47 75.82 18.41
N LEU A 18 27.96 77.03 18.17
CA LEU A 18 26.77 77.23 17.33
C LEU A 18 27.02 76.83 15.86
N GLY A 19 28.21 77.15 15.33
CA GLY A 19 28.63 76.75 13.99
C GLY A 19 28.78 75.23 13.85
N ASN A 20 29.38 74.58 14.83
CA ASN A 20 29.49 73.12 14.86
C ASN A 20 28.12 72.44 15.00
N GLY A 21 27.22 73.02 15.81
CA GLY A 21 25.83 72.57 15.93
C GLY A 21 25.05 72.70 14.63
N LEU A 22 25.18 73.81 13.92
CA LEU A 22 24.51 74.02 12.63
C LEU A 22 25.03 73.07 11.55
N ALA A 23 26.34 72.82 11.51
CA ALA A 23 26.94 71.84 10.60
C ALA A 23 26.46 70.41 10.90
N ALA A 24 26.34 70.04 12.18
CA ALA A 24 25.78 68.74 12.57
C ALA A 24 24.31 68.59 12.16
N VAL A 25 23.50 69.65 12.30
CA VAL A 25 22.11 69.67 11.83
C VAL A 25 22.01 69.57 10.31
N GLN A 26 22.86 70.26 9.56
CA GLN A 26 22.89 70.16 8.09
C GLN A 26 23.28 68.74 7.63
N ASN A 27 24.28 68.14 8.26
CA ASN A 27 24.69 66.76 7.98
C ASN A 27 23.59 65.76 8.35
N GLY A 28 22.90 65.98 9.48
CA GLY A 28 21.73 65.20 9.89
C GLY A 28 20.58 65.29 8.89
N LEU A 29 20.30 66.48 8.36
CA LEU A 29 19.25 66.69 7.37
C LEU A 29 19.59 66.04 6.02
N ALA A 30 20.84 66.13 5.56
CA ALA A 30 21.30 65.47 4.34
C ALA A 30 21.25 63.94 4.45
N SER A 31 21.61 63.39 5.62
CA SER A 31 21.47 61.96 5.92
C SER A 31 20.00 61.51 5.95
N ALA A 32 19.13 62.30 6.60
CA ALA A 32 17.69 62.03 6.61
C ALA A 32 17.09 62.05 5.20
N GLN A 33 17.49 63.01 4.36
CA GLN A 33 17.03 63.11 2.98
C GLN A 33 17.49 61.91 2.14
N SER A 34 18.73 61.46 2.33
CA SER A 34 19.26 60.25 1.69
C SER A 34 18.50 58.99 2.14
N GLY A 35 18.16 58.91 3.43
CA GLY A 35 17.32 57.84 3.98
C GLY A 35 15.92 57.81 3.37
N VAL A 36 15.28 58.97 3.19
CA VAL A 36 13.97 59.09 2.54
C VAL A 36 14.04 58.64 1.07
N THR A 37 15.05 59.06 0.32
CA THR A 37 15.23 58.62 -1.08
C THR A 37 15.46 57.10 -1.16
N SER A 38 16.24 56.52 -0.25
CA SER A 38 16.45 55.07 -0.20
C SER A 38 15.16 54.32 0.13
N ALA A 39 14.36 54.82 1.08
CA ALA A 39 13.06 54.24 1.42
C ALA A 39 12.09 54.31 0.23
N GLN A 40 12.06 55.44 -0.48
CA GLN A 40 11.23 55.61 -1.67
C GLN A 40 11.61 54.64 -2.79
N ASN A 41 12.91 54.44 -3.03
CA ASN A 41 13.39 53.43 -3.98
C ASN A 41 13.03 52.00 -3.54
N GLY A 42 13.11 51.72 -2.24
CA GLY A 42 12.67 50.45 -1.66
C GLY A 42 11.18 50.17 -1.93
N VAL A 43 10.31 51.15 -1.71
CA VAL A 43 8.87 51.04 -1.95
C VAL A 43 8.56 50.79 -3.43
N VAL A 44 9.24 51.48 -4.35
CA VAL A 44 9.07 51.25 -5.80
C VAL A 44 9.48 49.81 -6.18
N SER A 45 10.55 49.27 -5.61
CA SER A 45 10.97 47.88 -5.85
C SER A 45 9.99 46.84 -5.29
N VAL A 46 9.36 47.14 -4.14
CA VAL A 46 8.33 46.27 -3.56
C VAL A 46 7.08 46.32 -4.42
N GLN A 47 6.70 47.51 -4.90
CA GLN A 47 5.53 47.68 -5.77
C GLN A 47 5.68 46.94 -7.10
N SER A 48 6.88 46.93 -7.71
CA SER A 48 7.12 46.15 -8.93
C SER A 48 7.04 44.65 -8.67
N ARG A 49 7.59 44.14 -7.56
CA ARG A 49 7.46 42.73 -7.15
C ARG A 49 6.01 42.31 -6.91
N VAL A 50 5.22 43.14 -6.22
CA VAL A 50 3.80 42.86 -5.97
C VAL A 50 3.00 42.82 -7.28
N GLN A 51 3.34 43.66 -8.26
CA GLN A 51 2.73 43.59 -9.60
C GLN A 51 3.11 42.32 -10.36
N GLU A 52 4.36 41.86 -10.24
CA GLU A 52 4.84 40.63 -10.87
C GLU A 52 4.16 39.39 -10.27
N GLU A 53 4.13 39.27 -8.94
CA GLU A 53 3.42 38.19 -8.24
C GLU A 53 1.91 38.19 -8.56
N GLY A 54 1.32 39.38 -8.73
CA GLY A 54 -0.06 39.53 -9.17
C GLY A 54 -0.31 38.92 -10.56
N ARG A 55 0.60 39.17 -11.51
CA ARG A 55 0.52 38.59 -12.87
C ARG A 55 0.74 37.08 -12.87
N GLU A 56 1.69 36.57 -12.08
CA GLU A 56 1.90 35.13 -11.93
C GLU A 56 0.68 34.43 -11.33
N ARG A 57 0.08 35.01 -10.29
CA ARG A 57 -1.17 34.48 -9.70
C ARG A 57 -2.32 34.45 -10.69
N GLU A 58 -2.45 35.47 -11.55
CA GLU A 58 -3.45 35.46 -12.61
C GLU A 58 -3.17 34.38 -13.68
N GLY A 59 -1.89 34.16 -14.03
CA GLY A 59 -1.47 33.08 -14.92
C GLY A 59 -1.85 31.70 -14.37
N LEU A 60 -1.43 31.40 -13.13
CA LEU A 60 -1.77 30.16 -12.42
C LEU A 60 -3.29 29.94 -12.31
N ARG A 61 -4.06 31.00 -12.07
CA ARG A 61 -5.52 30.92 -12.01
C ARG A 61 -6.13 30.51 -13.35
N ARG A 62 -5.60 31.02 -14.48
CA ARG A 62 -6.05 30.64 -15.83
C ARG A 62 -5.69 29.20 -16.15
N GLU A 63 -4.48 28.76 -15.82
CA GLU A 63 -4.05 27.35 -15.99
C GLU A 63 -4.94 26.40 -15.17
N PHE A 64 -5.24 26.74 -13.92
CA PHE A 64 -6.12 25.95 -13.08
C PHE A 64 -7.55 25.85 -13.67
N GLN A 65 -8.09 26.96 -14.19
CA GLN A 65 -9.39 26.96 -14.87
C GLN A 65 -9.38 26.10 -16.14
N GLN A 66 -8.29 26.15 -16.92
CA GLN A 66 -8.11 25.33 -18.11
C GLN A 66 -8.03 23.84 -17.76
N GLN A 67 -7.24 23.46 -16.76
CA GLN A 67 -7.17 22.07 -16.28
C GLN A 67 -8.51 21.58 -15.73
N GLN A 68 -9.26 22.43 -15.03
CA GLN A 68 -10.59 22.08 -14.53
C GLN A 68 -11.58 21.84 -15.67
N ALA A 69 -11.49 22.62 -16.76
CA ALA A 69 -12.31 22.41 -17.96
C ALA A 69 -11.93 21.12 -18.69
N GLU A 70 -10.64 20.80 -18.79
CA GLU A 70 -10.14 19.56 -19.39
C GLU A 70 -10.57 18.32 -18.60
N MET A 71 -10.48 18.36 -17.28
CA MET A 71 -10.96 17.28 -16.40
C MET A 71 -12.47 17.03 -16.57
N ARG A 72 -13.27 18.09 -16.77
CA ARG A 72 -14.70 17.94 -17.06
C ARG A 72 -14.95 17.25 -18.41
N ARG A 73 -14.18 17.60 -19.45
CA ARG A 73 -14.26 16.93 -20.77
C ARG A 73 -13.89 15.45 -20.66
N GLN A 74 -12.80 15.12 -19.97
CA GLN A 74 -12.39 13.73 -19.76
C GLN A 74 -13.45 12.94 -18.98
N LYS A 75 -14.10 13.55 -17.99
CA LYS A 75 -15.22 12.91 -17.25
C LYS A 75 -16.42 12.63 -18.16
N GLU A 76 -16.77 13.55 -19.05
CA GLU A 76 -17.84 13.37 -20.03
C GLU A 76 -17.50 12.27 -21.05
N GLU A 77 -16.27 12.23 -21.55
CA GLU A 77 -15.78 11.16 -22.44
C GLU A 77 -15.80 9.79 -21.76
N LEU A 78 -15.37 9.71 -20.50
CA LEU A 78 -15.40 8.48 -19.72
C LEU A 78 -16.83 7.99 -19.49
N GLN A 79 -17.77 8.91 -19.20
CA GLN A 79 -19.19 8.57 -19.10
C GLN A 79 -19.77 8.08 -20.43
N LYS A 80 -19.33 8.66 -21.55
CA LYS A 80 -19.71 8.19 -22.88
C LYS A 80 -19.20 6.76 -23.14
N HIS A 81 -17.92 6.50 -22.88
CA HIS A 81 -17.33 5.16 -23.01
C HIS A 81 -18.02 4.14 -22.09
N GLN A 82 -18.40 4.54 -20.87
CA GLN A 82 -19.14 3.68 -19.95
C GLN A 82 -20.53 3.31 -20.51
N LYS A 83 -21.23 4.24 -21.15
CA LYS A 83 -22.53 3.97 -21.79
C LYS A 83 -22.38 3.05 -23.01
N GLU A 84 -21.36 3.27 -23.83
CA GLU A 84 -21.04 2.42 -24.99
C GLU A 84 -20.72 0.98 -24.55
N LEU A 85 -19.92 0.81 -23.48
CA LEU A 85 -19.64 -0.51 -22.90
C LEU A 85 -20.89 -1.19 -22.34
N GLN A 86 -21.78 -0.44 -21.69
CA GLN A 86 -23.07 -0.98 -21.21
C GLN A 86 -23.98 -1.42 -22.37
N GLN A 87 -23.93 -0.70 -23.50
CA GLN A 87 -24.67 -1.05 -24.70
C GLN A 87 -24.13 -2.33 -25.34
N HIS A 88 -22.81 -2.44 -25.51
CA HIS A 88 -22.18 -3.67 -26.01
C HIS A 88 -22.44 -4.87 -25.09
N ALA A 89 -22.43 -4.69 -23.77
CA ALA A 89 -22.79 -5.76 -22.84
C ALA A 89 -24.24 -6.25 -23.05
N LYS A 90 -25.19 -5.34 -23.32
CA LYS A 90 -26.58 -5.70 -23.65
C LYS A 90 -26.70 -6.42 -24.98
N GLU A 91 -25.93 -6.02 -25.99
CA GLU A 91 -25.88 -6.67 -27.31
C GLU A 91 -25.32 -8.10 -27.18
N ILE A 92 -24.23 -8.28 -26.44
CA ILE A 92 -23.66 -9.60 -26.15
C ILE A 92 -24.67 -10.48 -25.40
N GLN A 93 -25.38 -9.92 -24.40
CA GLN A 93 -26.42 -10.66 -23.67
C GLN A 93 -27.58 -11.07 -24.58
N LYS A 94 -27.96 -10.21 -25.55
CA LYS A 94 -28.99 -10.52 -26.55
C LYS A 94 -28.53 -11.64 -27.48
N HIS A 95 -27.31 -11.57 -28.00
CA HIS A 95 -26.73 -12.63 -28.84
C HIS A 95 -26.59 -13.95 -28.08
N ALA A 96 -26.20 -13.92 -26.80
CA ALA A 96 -26.13 -15.13 -25.98
C ALA A 96 -27.51 -15.78 -25.79
N LYS A 97 -28.57 -14.98 -25.61
CA LYS A 97 -29.95 -15.49 -25.53
C LYS A 97 -30.44 -16.07 -26.85
N GLU A 98 -30.10 -15.43 -27.96
CA GLU A 98 -30.46 -15.92 -29.30
C GLU A 98 -29.74 -17.23 -29.64
N LEU A 99 -28.45 -17.32 -29.32
CA LEU A 99 -27.67 -18.54 -29.46
C LEU A 99 -28.24 -19.66 -28.57
N HIS A 100 -28.59 -19.36 -27.32
CA HIS A 100 -29.24 -20.33 -26.42
C HIS A 100 -30.59 -20.83 -26.97
N LEU A 101 -31.38 -19.95 -27.58
CA LEU A 101 -32.65 -20.32 -28.22
C LEU A 101 -32.44 -21.18 -29.47
N GLN A 102 -31.44 -20.86 -30.30
CA GLN A 102 -31.05 -21.69 -31.44
C GLN A 102 -30.61 -23.10 -31.01
N THR A 103 -29.81 -23.20 -29.93
CA THR A 103 -29.43 -24.49 -29.35
C THR A 103 -30.65 -25.26 -28.83
N GLN A 104 -31.61 -24.61 -28.16
CA GLN A 104 -32.84 -25.27 -27.68
C GLN A 104 -33.76 -25.75 -28.82
N LEU A 105 -33.82 -25.01 -29.93
CA LEU A 105 -34.64 -25.37 -31.10
C LEU A 105 -34.04 -26.49 -31.95
N GLY A 106 -32.85 -27.00 -31.60
CA GLY A 106 -32.24 -28.14 -32.29
C GLY A 106 -31.83 -27.86 -33.73
N LEU A 107 -31.71 -26.58 -34.12
CA LEU A 107 -31.25 -26.14 -35.44
C LEU A 107 -29.73 -26.28 -35.64
N GLU A 108 -29.02 -26.83 -34.65
CA GLU A 108 -27.58 -27.09 -34.75
C GLU A 108 -27.30 -28.33 -35.60
N ASP A 109 -26.91 -28.06 -36.84
CA ASP A 109 -26.23 -29.00 -37.73
C ASP A 109 -25.13 -29.73 -36.94
N LYS A 110 -25.13 -31.06 -37.00
CA LYS A 110 -24.49 -31.97 -36.04
C LYS A 110 -22.95 -31.93 -36.02
N ARG A 111 -22.31 -30.98 -36.70
CA ARG A 111 -20.88 -31.05 -37.05
C ARG A 111 -19.92 -30.23 -36.18
N GLU A 112 -20.38 -29.34 -35.30
CA GLU A 112 -19.48 -28.44 -34.53
C GLU A 112 -19.71 -28.43 -33.00
N ARG A 113 -20.33 -29.48 -32.45
CA ARG A 113 -20.88 -29.47 -31.08
C ARG A 113 -19.91 -29.55 -29.89
N HIS A 114 -18.58 -29.51 -30.04
CA HIS A 114 -17.73 -29.93 -28.91
C HIS A 114 -16.68 -28.97 -28.37
N LEU A 115 -16.50 -27.73 -28.83
CA LEU A 115 -15.33 -26.95 -28.34
C LEU A 115 -15.47 -25.50 -27.85
N PRO A 116 -16.43 -24.63 -28.24
CA PRO A 116 -16.27 -23.20 -27.87
C PRO A 116 -16.96 -22.77 -26.57
N MET A 117 -18.08 -23.39 -26.17
CA MET A 117 -18.95 -22.79 -25.13
C MET A 117 -18.43 -22.98 -23.69
N GLN A 118 -17.87 -24.15 -23.36
CA GLN A 118 -17.24 -24.36 -22.03
C GLN A 118 -15.97 -23.55 -21.85
N ARG A 119 -15.20 -23.29 -22.92
CA ARG A 119 -14.00 -22.44 -22.84
C ARG A 119 -14.35 -20.98 -22.65
N LEU A 120 -15.36 -20.45 -23.34
CA LEU A 120 -15.74 -19.04 -23.21
C LEU A 120 -16.36 -18.71 -21.85
N GLN A 121 -17.17 -19.61 -21.29
CA GLN A 121 -17.75 -19.43 -19.96
C GLN A 121 -16.67 -19.52 -18.86
N ALA A 122 -15.78 -20.51 -18.94
CA ALA A 122 -14.66 -20.66 -18.00
C ALA A 122 -13.71 -19.46 -18.06
N VAL A 123 -13.37 -18.98 -19.26
CA VAL A 123 -12.47 -17.81 -19.43
C VAL A 123 -13.13 -16.52 -18.94
N SER A 124 -14.43 -16.32 -19.16
CA SER A 124 -15.15 -15.13 -18.66
C SER A 124 -15.26 -15.13 -17.14
N ASP A 125 -15.61 -16.27 -16.53
CA ASP A 125 -15.76 -16.38 -15.08
C ASP A 125 -14.39 -16.31 -14.38
N ASP A 126 -13.35 -16.91 -14.96
CA ASP A 126 -11.98 -16.76 -14.49
C ASP A 126 -11.49 -15.31 -14.64
N LEU A 127 -11.81 -14.61 -15.73
CA LEU A 127 -11.38 -13.22 -15.95
C LEU A 127 -12.10 -12.24 -15.00
N HIS A 128 -13.40 -12.42 -14.73
CA HIS A 128 -14.15 -11.57 -13.81
C HIS A 128 -13.79 -11.84 -12.33
N TRP A 129 -13.51 -13.09 -11.98
CA TRP A 129 -12.99 -13.49 -10.67
C TRP A 129 -11.55 -13.01 -10.46
N PHE A 130 -10.69 -13.11 -11.48
CA PHE A 130 -9.31 -12.62 -11.49
C PHE A 130 -9.23 -11.09 -11.40
N LYS A 131 -10.10 -10.36 -12.12
CA LYS A 131 -10.21 -8.90 -12.01
C LYS A 131 -10.71 -8.44 -10.64
N ARG A 132 -11.41 -9.31 -9.88
CA ARG A 132 -11.74 -9.05 -8.47
C ARG A 132 -10.58 -9.38 -7.52
N GLN A 133 -9.84 -10.47 -7.76
CA GLN A 133 -8.70 -10.89 -6.94
C GLN A 133 -7.49 -9.94 -7.07
N VAL A 134 -7.15 -9.53 -8.29
CA VAL A 134 -5.98 -8.66 -8.57
C VAL A 134 -6.18 -7.23 -8.05
N TYR A 135 -7.42 -6.79 -7.84
CA TYR A 135 -7.71 -5.47 -7.27
C TYR A 135 -7.96 -5.49 -5.75
N ALA A 136 -8.27 -6.64 -5.15
CA ALA A 136 -8.70 -6.77 -3.75
C ALA A 136 -7.62 -7.26 -2.76
N ALA A 137 -6.45 -7.69 -3.22
CA ALA A 137 -5.36 -8.09 -2.33
C ALA A 137 -4.45 -6.87 -2.03
N SER A 138 -4.50 -6.40 -0.79
CA SER A 138 -4.09 -5.03 -0.41
C SER A 138 -2.79 -4.97 0.40
N LEU A 139 -2.40 -6.06 1.09
CA LEU A 139 -1.02 -6.23 1.59
C LEU A 139 -0.08 -6.70 0.48
N GLN A 140 -0.64 -7.27 -0.59
CA GLN A 140 0.06 -7.55 -1.83
C GLN A 140 0.71 -6.27 -2.38
N ARG A 141 0.26 -5.05 -2.10
CA ARG A 141 0.85 -3.85 -2.73
C ARG A 141 2.21 -3.42 -2.18
N LEU A 142 2.56 -3.71 -0.92
CA LEU A 142 3.89 -3.38 -0.38
C LEU A 142 4.94 -4.39 -0.79
N TYR A 143 4.60 -5.66 -0.61
CA TYR A 143 5.49 -6.75 -0.93
C TYR A 143 5.47 -7.10 -2.39
N SER A 144 4.37 -6.86 -3.12
CA SER A 144 4.43 -6.81 -4.58
C SER A 144 5.11 -5.55 -5.03
N ALA A 145 4.92 -4.35 -4.46
CA ALA A 145 5.80 -3.24 -4.88
C ALA A 145 7.28 -3.63 -4.71
N TRP A 146 7.66 -4.27 -3.62
CA TRP A 146 9.01 -4.80 -3.44
C TRP A 146 9.38 -5.93 -4.42
N LEU A 147 8.52 -6.94 -4.59
CA LEU A 147 8.72 -8.09 -5.49
C LEU A 147 8.75 -7.64 -6.95
N LEU A 148 7.93 -6.67 -7.34
CA LEU A 148 7.83 -6.08 -8.67
C LEU A 148 9.00 -5.15 -8.93
N ILE A 149 9.45 -4.39 -7.93
CA ILE A 149 10.72 -3.67 -7.97
C ILE A 149 11.86 -4.68 -8.16
N ARG A 150 11.88 -5.78 -7.40
CA ARG A 150 12.90 -6.83 -7.49
C ARG A 150 12.86 -7.57 -8.83
N LEU A 151 11.68 -7.92 -9.33
CA LEU A 151 11.42 -8.54 -10.63
C LEU A 151 11.84 -7.61 -11.78
N GLY A 152 11.49 -6.34 -11.67
CA GLY A 152 11.92 -5.30 -12.58
C GLY A 152 13.44 -5.18 -12.60
N PHE A 153 14.09 -5.22 -11.45
CA PHE A 153 15.56 -5.24 -11.35
C PHE A 153 16.20 -6.52 -11.89
N ALA A 154 15.59 -7.68 -11.64
CA ALA A 154 16.07 -8.95 -12.17
C ALA A 154 16.00 -8.97 -13.70
N ARG A 155 14.90 -8.43 -14.27
CA ARG A 155 14.76 -8.24 -15.72
C ARG A 155 15.84 -7.31 -16.28
N VAL A 156 16.04 -6.14 -15.68
CA VAL A 156 17.12 -5.20 -16.08
C VAL A 156 18.49 -5.87 -16.07
N GLN A 157 18.82 -6.63 -15.01
CA GLN A 157 20.11 -7.33 -14.94
C GLN A 157 20.24 -8.41 -16.02
N LYS A 158 19.16 -9.11 -16.36
CA LYS A 158 19.12 -10.09 -17.45
C LYS A 158 19.34 -9.41 -18.80
N ASP A 159 18.60 -8.35 -19.08
CA ASP A 159 18.70 -7.58 -20.32
C ASP A 159 20.12 -7.00 -20.49
N GLN A 160 20.75 -6.51 -19.39
CA GLN A 160 22.15 -6.07 -19.41
C GLN A 160 23.13 -7.20 -19.70
N LYS A 161 22.95 -8.38 -19.11
CA LYS A 161 23.82 -9.55 -19.38
C LYS A 161 23.71 -10.02 -20.83
N MET A 162 22.51 -9.99 -21.42
CA MET A 162 22.30 -10.29 -22.82
C MET A 162 22.98 -9.27 -23.73
N ALA A 163 22.78 -7.98 -23.47
CA ALA A 163 23.43 -6.92 -24.25
C ALA A 163 24.97 -6.99 -24.20
N VAL A 164 25.57 -7.31 -23.05
CA VAL A 164 27.02 -7.50 -22.92
C VAL A 164 27.49 -8.74 -23.70
N ARG A 165 26.71 -9.83 -23.68
CA ARG A 165 27.04 -11.06 -24.43
C ARG A 165 27.05 -10.81 -25.94
N ASP A 166 26.13 -10.00 -26.44
CA ASP A 166 26.04 -9.64 -27.86
C ASP A 166 27.12 -8.64 -28.29
N MET A 167 27.63 -7.82 -27.35
CA MET A 167 28.71 -6.86 -27.61
C MET A 167 30.12 -7.45 -27.55
N ILE A 168 30.32 -8.64 -26.98
CA ILE A 168 31.61 -9.33 -27.11
C ILE A 168 31.67 -9.81 -28.56
N PRO A 169 32.44 -9.14 -29.45
CA PRO A 169 32.59 -9.63 -30.80
C PRO A 169 33.16 -11.03 -30.66
N LEU A 170 32.56 -12.01 -31.32
CA LEU A 170 33.13 -13.34 -31.47
C LEU A 170 34.55 -13.15 -32.03
N GLU A 171 35.53 -13.07 -31.15
CA GLU A 171 36.94 -13.07 -31.49
C GLU A 171 37.13 -14.33 -32.31
N GLU A 172 37.42 -14.15 -33.60
CA GLU A 172 37.50 -15.19 -34.60
C GLU A 172 38.40 -16.30 -34.05
N LYS A 173 37.78 -17.37 -33.56
CA LYS A 173 38.50 -18.55 -33.13
C LYS A 173 39.21 -19.06 -34.39
N PRO A 174 40.55 -19.08 -34.44
CA PRO A 174 41.26 -19.42 -35.67
C PRO A 174 40.82 -20.83 -36.10
N MET A 175 40.22 -20.89 -37.30
CA MET A 175 39.87 -22.14 -37.97
C MET A 175 41.13 -22.97 -38.11
N SER A 176 41.32 -23.95 -37.23
CA SER A 176 42.33 -24.99 -37.41
C SER A 176 41.68 -26.35 -37.17
N GLY A 177 41.80 -27.21 -38.17
CA GLY A 177 41.63 -28.65 -38.01
C GLY A 177 40.23 -29.19 -38.25
N PHE A 178 39.89 -29.31 -39.54
CA PHE A 178 38.96 -30.31 -40.04
C PHE A 178 39.34 -31.69 -39.47
N ASN A 179 38.48 -32.30 -38.67
CA ASN A 179 38.42 -33.75 -38.52
C ASN A 179 36.93 -34.13 -38.54
N SER A 180 36.55 -34.66 -39.70
CA SER A 180 35.36 -35.44 -39.92
C SER A 180 35.43 -36.69 -39.06
N ASP A 181 34.50 -36.86 -38.12
CA ASP A 181 33.87 -38.15 -37.88
C ASP A 181 32.50 -37.91 -37.22
N GLU A 182 31.52 -38.60 -37.80
CA GLU A 182 30.10 -38.53 -37.50
C GLU A 182 29.81 -38.93 -36.05
N GLU A 183 29.13 -38.06 -35.29
CA GLU A 183 28.37 -38.47 -34.11
C GLU A 183 26.87 -38.18 -34.31
N PRO A 184 26.00 -39.14 -33.94
CA PRO A 184 24.61 -39.15 -34.38
C PRO A 184 23.73 -38.19 -33.60
N LEU A 185 22.86 -37.53 -34.36
CA LEU A 185 21.65 -36.84 -33.93
C LEU A 185 20.80 -37.69 -32.96
N SER A 186 20.99 -37.51 -31.65
CA SER A 186 19.97 -37.87 -30.66
C SER A 186 20.14 -37.04 -29.38
N SER A 187 19.04 -36.54 -28.85
CA SER A 187 18.95 -35.66 -27.68
C SER A 187 19.55 -34.25 -27.84
N ARG A 188 19.04 -33.49 -28.82
CA ARG A 188 18.86 -32.05 -28.63
C ARG A 188 17.79 -31.86 -27.55
N GLY A 189 18.17 -32.14 -26.31
CA GLY A 189 17.43 -31.73 -25.14
C GLY A 189 17.34 -30.23 -25.25
N SER A 190 16.14 -29.75 -25.60
CA SER A 190 15.76 -28.35 -25.47
C SER A 190 15.99 -27.99 -24.01
N SER A 191 17.20 -27.50 -23.74
CA SER A 191 17.61 -26.91 -22.50
C SER A 191 16.47 -25.99 -22.06
N PHE A 192 15.95 -26.24 -20.87
CA PHE A 192 14.92 -25.45 -20.20
C PHE A 192 15.28 -23.95 -20.02
N SER A 193 16.35 -23.46 -20.66
CA SER A 193 16.73 -22.04 -20.73
C SER A 193 15.73 -21.16 -21.50
N ASP A 194 14.82 -21.74 -22.27
CA ASP A 194 13.78 -20.96 -22.99
C ASP A 194 12.49 -20.75 -22.16
N GLN A 195 12.43 -21.28 -20.92
CA GLN A 195 11.34 -20.97 -19.98
C GLN A 195 11.47 -19.59 -19.32
N GLU A 196 12.52 -18.82 -19.61
CA GLU A 196 12.76 -17.55 -18.91
C GLU A 196 12.01 -16.33 -19.50
N ASP A 197 11.14 -16.54 -20.48
CA ASP A 197 10.22 -15.52 -21.06
C ASP A 197 8.76 -15.68 -20.57
N ILE A 198 8.53 -16.40 -19.47
CA ILE A 198 7.18 -16.64 -18.92
C ILE A 198 6.52 -15.35 -18.39
N VAL A 199 7.29 -14.32 -18.10
CA VAL A 199 6.81 -13.09 -17.46
C VAL A 199 6.76 -11.93 -18.45
N LEU A 200 5.78 -11.96 -19.35
CA LEU A 200 5.50 -10.85 -20.25
C LEU A 200 4.79 -9.70 -19.49
N GLY A 201 5.17 -8.45 -19.77
CA GLY A 201 4.44 -7.25 -19.33
C GLY A 201 4.98 -6.49 -18.11
N ILE A 202 6.08 -6.92 -17.47
CA ILE A 202 6.70 -6.13 -16.39
C ILE A 202 7.55 -5.00 -17.00
N GLN A 203 7.12 -3.75 -16.88
CA GLN A 203 8.00 -2.63 -17.24
C GLN A 203 9.22 -2.60 -16.29
N THR A 204 10.39 -2.28 -16.84
CA THR A 204 11.61 -2.10 -16.05
C THR A 204 11.55 -0.78 -15.27
N PRO A 205 11.93 -0.77 -13.97
CA PRO A 205 11.96 0.46 -13.20
C PRO A 205 12.93 1.46 -13.80
N GLU A 206 12.55 2.75 -13.85
CA GLU A 206 13.41 3.82 -14.40
C GLU A 206 14.72 4.01 -13.61
N ILE A 207 14.70 3.71 -12.31
CA ILE A 207 15.83 3.93 -11.40
C ILE A 207 16.67 2.66 -11.35
N LEU A 208 17.85 2.66 -11.98
CA LEU A 208 18.77 1.51 -12.01
C LEU A 208 19.56 1.35 -10.68
N PRO A 209 20.06 0.13 -10.36
CA PRO A 209 20.97 -0.07 -9.25
C PRO A 209 22.20 0.85 -9.36
N GLY A 210 22.48 1.62 -8.30
CA GLY A 210 23.57 2.60 -8.27
C GLY A 210 23.19 4.04 -8.66
N GLN A 211 21.97 4.28 -9.15
CA GLN A 211 21.49 5.65 -9.41
C GLN A 211 21.03 6.37 -8.14
N LYS A 212 21.08 7.72 -8.17
CA LYS A 212 20.53 8.57 -7.12
C LYS A 212 19.03 8.28 -6.97
N GLY A 213 18.60 7.90 -5.78
CA GLY A 213 17.22 7.53 -5.48
C GLY A 213 16.99 6.02 -5.28
N TYR A 214 17.87 5.14 -5.78
CA TYR A 214 17.72 3.69 -5.59
C TYR A 214 17.62 3.30 -4.11
N PHE A 215 18.52 3.84 -3.27
CA PHE A 215 18.51 3.60 -1.83
C PHE A 215 17.26 4.18 -1.15
N GLN A 216 16.82 5.37 -1.55
CA GLN A 216 15.64 6.03 -0.99
C GLN A 216 14.36 5.24 -1.29
N VAL A 217 14.24 4.72 -2.52
CA VAL A 217 13.09 3.90 -2.93
C VAL A 217 13.14 2.55 -2.23
N THR A 218 14.26 1.84 -2.27
CA THR A 218 14.33 0.47 -1.70
C THR A 218 14.32 0.46 -0.18
N THR A 219 15.19 1.26 0.45
CA THR A 219 15.37 1.25 1.92
C THR A 219 14.33 2.12 2.61
N GLY A 220 13.95 3.26 2.02
CA GLY A 220 12.92 4.12 2.58
C GLY A 220 11.57 3.42 2.69
N TRP A 221 11.17 2.68 1.65
CA TRP A 221 9.94 1.89 1.70
C TRP A 221 10.02 0.74 2.70
N LEU A 222 11.13 0.00 2.73
CA LEU A 222 11.32 -1.06 3.72
C LEU A 222 11.22 -0.52 5.15
N LEU A 223 11.76 0.68 5.41
CA LEU A 223 11.67 1.34 6.71
C LEU A 223 10.21 1.70 7.03
N VAL A 224 9.47 2.29 6.10
CA VAL A 224 8.04 2.60 6.28
C VAL A 224 7.25 1.33 6.59
N VAL A 225 7.46 0.24 5.85
CA VAL A 225 6.81 -1.07 6.11
C VAL A 225 7.15 -1.62 7.48
N THR A 226 8.44 -1.58 7.83
CA THR A 226 8.90 -2.09 9.11
C THR A 226 8.30 -1.29 10.25
N PHE A 227 8.28 0.04 10.11
CA PHE A 227 7.70 0.95 11.10
C PHE A 227 6.18 0.74 11.25
N THR A 228 5.44 0.62 10.16
CA THR A 228 3.98 0.36 10.23
C THR A 228 3.68 -1.02 10.80
N SER A 229 4.48 -2.04 10.47
CA SER A 229 4.36 -3.37 11.07
C SER A 229 4.69 -3.37 12.57
N LEU A 230 5.66 -2.57 13.01
CA LEU A 230 5.97 -2.39 14.43
C LEU A 230 4.84 -1.66 15.17
N LEU A 231 4.26 -0.62 14.57
CA LEU A 231 3.08 0.07 15.12
C LEU A 231 1.89 -0.89 15.23
N GLN A 232 1.65 -1.71 14.20
CA GLN A 232 0.61 -2.73 14.22
C GLN A 232 0.83 -3.72 15.37
N LEU A 233 2.04 -4.24 15.52
CA LEU A 233 2.38 -5.15 16.62
C LEU A 233 2.27 -4.51 17.99
N LEU A 234 2.68 -3.25 18.14
CA LEU A 234 2.54 -2.51 19.38
C LEU A 234 1.06 -2.33 19.76
N ALA A 235 0.22 -1.95 18.79
CA ALA A 235 -1.21 -1.81 19.00
C ALA A 235 -1.85 -3.15 19.39
N LEU A 236 -1.54 -4.23 18.67
CA LEU A 236 -2.01 -5.58 19.00
C LEU A 236 -1.50 -6.05 20.37
N SER A 237 -0.26 -5.74 20.73
CA SER A 237 0.31 -6.10 22.04
C SER A 237 -0.40 -5.38 23.18
N ASN A 238 -0.73 -4.09 22.99
CA ASN A 238 -1.51 -3.33 23.95
C ASN A 238 -2.93 -3.90 24.08
N MET A 239 -3.57 -4.27 22.98
CA MET A 239 -4.90 -4.89 22.99
C MET A 239 -4.89 -6.28 23.65
N PHE A 240 -3.85 -7.07 23.37
CA PHE A 240 -3.62 -8.37 24.00
C PHE A 240 -3.40 -8.22 25.52
N ALA A 241 -2.51 -7.32 25.93
CA ALA A 241 -2.26 -7.03 27.34
C ALA A 241 -3.51 -6.47 28.05
N TYR A 242 -4.29 -5.64 27.36
CA TYR A 242 -5.59 -5.17 27.85
C TYR A 242 -6.54 -6.35 28.09
N GLY A 243 -6.67 -7.27 27.12
CA GLY A 243 -7.49 -8.46 27.26
C GLY A 243 -7.06 -9.36 28.43
N LEU A 244 -5.75 -9.56 28.62
CA LEU A 244 -5.24 -10.36 29.74
C LEU A 244 -5.49 -9.70 31.11
N THR A 245 -5.24 -8.40 31.22
CA THR A 245 -5.43 -7.65 32.47
C THR A 245 -6.89 -7.50 32.85
N HIS A 246 -7.79 -7.41 31.88
CA HIS A 246 -9.24 -7.37 32.08
C HIS A 246 -9.86 -8.77 32.13
N GLY A 247 -9.06 -9.84 32.14
CA GLY A 247 -9.55 -11.21 32.32
C GLY A 247 -10.25 -11.48 33.65
N ASN A 248 -10.19 -10.52 34.58
CA ASN A 248 -10.87 -10.53 35.89
C ASN A 248 -12.22 -9.80 35.86
N VAL A 249 -12.70 -9.32 34.71
CA VAL A 249 -13.98 -8.59 34.71
C VAL A 249 -15.11 -9.59 34.95
N CYS A 250 -15.81 -9.41 36.07
CA CYS A 250 -16.95 -10.19 36.48
C CYS A 250 -18.26 -9.38 36.39
N LEU A 251 -19.39 -10.07 36.44
CA LEU A 251 -20.71 -9.44 36.48
C LEU A 251 -21.22 -9.37 37.93
N ASP A 252 -21.64 -8.20 38.37
CA ASP A 252 -22.24 -8.01 39.71
C ASP A 252 -23.56 -8.77 39.86
N LYS A 253 -24.30 -8.94 38.75
CA LYS A 253 -25.62 -9.58 38.71
C LYS A 253 -25.75 -10.47 37.49
N PRO A 254 -26.53 -11.56 37.56
CA PRO A 254 -26.83 -12.37 36.40
C PRO A 254 -27.54 -11.52 35.34
N MET A 255 -27.07 -11.59 34.10
CA MET A 255 -27.71 -10.93 32.96
C MET A 255 -29.09 -11.53 32.69
N ASN A 256 -30.00 -10.71 32.17
CA ASN A 256 -31.25 -11.22 31.62
C ASN A 256 -30.94 -12.15 30.43
N ASN A 257 -31.82 -13.14 30.18
CA ASN A 257 -31.66 -14.10 29.09
C ASN A 257 -31.42 -13.41 27.74
N PHE A 258 -32.12 -12.32 27.47
CA PHE A 258 -31.99 -11.57 26.21
C PHE A 258 -30.60 -10.92 26.06
N ASP A 259 -30.11 -10.25 27.11
CA ASP A 259 -28.80 -9.59 27.10
C ASP A 259 -27.67 -10.62 27.00
N TRP A 260 -27.84 -11.76 27.66
CA TRP A 260 -26.94 -12.90 27.54
C TRP A 260 -26.84 -13.36 26.08
N TRP A 261 -27.98 -13.58 25.41
CA TRP A 261 -28.01 -13.99 24.00
C TRP A 261 -27.36 -12.97 23.07
N ILE A 262 -27.67 -11.68 23.24
CA ILE A 262 -27.08 -10.61 22.41
C ILE A 262 -25.56 -10.57 22.58
N LEU A 263 -25.06 -10.63 23.82
CA LEU A 263 -23.63 -10.59 24.09
C LEU A 263 -22.92 -11.78 23.45
N HIS A 264 -23.38 -13.01 23.69
CA HIS A 264 -22.71 -14.21 23.20
C HIS A 264 -22.82 -14.35 21.68
N LEU A 265 -23.95 -13.96 21.08
CA LEU A 265 -24.09 -13.91 19.63
C LEU A 265 -23.19 -12.85 19.02
N SER A 266 -23.00 -11.70 19.69
CA SER A 266 -22.03 -10.67 19.26
C SER A 266 -20.60 -11.20 19.35
N LYS A 267 -20.21 -11.89 20.43
CA LYS A 267 -18.89 -12.54 20.55
C LYS A 267 -18.66 -13.56 19.43
N ALA A 268 -19.65 -14.41 19.18
CA ALA A 268 -19.59 -15.44 18.15
C ALA A 268 -19.48 -14.84 16.74
N GLY A 269 -20.35 -13.87 16.42
CA GLY A 269 -20.37 -13.17 15.14
C GLY A 269 -19.12 -12.34 14.92
N GLY A 270 -18.63 -11.66 15.96
CA GLY A 270 -17.38 -10.92 15.93
C GLY A 270 -16.18 -11.79 15.65
N THR A 271 -16.10 -12.95 16.32
CA THR A 271 -15.07 -13.96 16.08
C THR A 271 -15.11 -14.42 14.61
N ILE A 272 -16.29 -14.79 14.09
CA ILE A 272 -16.44 -15.24 12.69
C ILE A 272 -16.02 -14.14 11.70
N MET A 273 -16.45 -12.90 11.93
CA MET A 273 -16.16 -11.80 11.01
C MET A 273 -14.67 -11.47 10.96
N VAL A 274 -14.02 -11.41 12.11
CA VAL A 274 -12.56 -11.31 12.21
C VAL A 274 -11.87 -12.48 11.50
N GLY A 275 -12.37 -13.70 11.69
CA GLY A 275 -11.88 -14.89 10.99
C GLY A 275 -11.96 -14.77 9.47
N ALA A 276 -13.04 -14.19 8.95
CA ALA A 276 -13.20 -13.93 7.53
C ALA A 276 -12.19 -12.90 7.00
N PHE A 277 -11.87 -11.85 7.78
CA PHE A 277 -10.80 -10.90 7.41
C PHE A 277 -9.43 -11.58 7.38
N MET A 278 -9.13 -12.39 8.40
CA MET A 278 -7.89 -13.16 8.45
C MET A 278 -7.77 -14.18 7.31
N ALA A 279 -8.89 -14.69 6.79
CA ALA A 279 -8.88 -15.59 5.64
C ALA A 279 -8.33 -14.92 4.38
N GLY A 280 -8.66 -13.64 4.19
CA GLY A 280 -8.05 -12.82 3.16
C GLY A 280 -6.53 -12.75 3.34
N ASP A 281 -6.06 -12.46 4.55
CA ASP A 281 -4.63 -12.34 4.85
C ASP A 281 -3.84 -13.64 4.69
N VAL A 282 -4.40 -14.77 5.14
CA VAL A 282 -3.79 -16.09 4.94
C VAL A 282 -3.70 -16.40 3.45
N MET A 283 -4.74 -16.10 2.67
CA MET A 283 -4.73 -16.33 1.24
C MET A 283 -3.73 -15.45 0.50
N ASP A 284 -3.64 -14.18 0.87
CA ASP A 284 -2.60 -13.29 0.35
C ASP A 284 -1.20 -13.81 0.66
N THR A 285 -1.02 -14.44 1.82
CA THR A 285 0.24 -15.05 2.25
C THR A 285 0.60 -16.28 1.40
N VAL A 286 -0.38 -17.15 1.13
CA VAL A 286 -0.20 -18.32 0.24
C VAL A 286 0.05 -17.88 -1.21
N ASN A 287 -0.70 -16.88 -1.69
CA ASN A 287 -0.51 -16.30 -3.01
C ASN A 287 0.90 -15.71 -3.16
N PHE A 288 1.40 -15.01 -2.14
CA PHE A 288 2.75 -14.48 -2.13
C PHE A 288 3.80 -15.58 -2.27
N LEU A 289 3.73 -16.65 -1.46
CA LEU A 289 4.65 -17.78 -1.55
C LEU A 289 4.62 -18.42 -2.93
N MET A 290 3.42 -18.58 -3.51
CA MET A 290 3.27 -19.12 -4.85
C MET A 290 3.96 -18.25 -5.91
N VAL A 291 3.78 -16.93 -5.87
CA VAL A 291 4.44 -16.03 -6.83
C VAL A 291 5.96 -16.09 -6.66
N GLU A 292 6.47 -16.10 -5.42
CA GLU A 292 7.93 -16.22 -5.18
C GLU A 292 8.49 -17.52 -5.78
N ILE A 293 7.81 -18.66 -5.59
CA ILE A 293 8.23 -19.96 -6.15
C ILE A 293 8.17 -19.98 -7.69
N LEU A 294 7.20 -19.28 -8.29
CA LEU A 294 7.10 -19.17 -9.74
C LEU A 294 8.18 -18.27 -10.36
N VAL A 295 8.68 -17.31 -9.58
CA VAL A 295 9.70 -16.34 -10.02
C VAL A 295 11.11 -16.85 -9.76
N GLU A 296 11.37 -17.37 -8.56
CA GLU A 296 12.67 -17.89 -8.15
C GLU A 296 12.54 -19.40 -7.91
N LYS A 297 13.40 -20.19 -8.59
CA LYS A 297 13.42 -21.65 -8.46
C LYS A 297 13.64 -22.09 -7.00
N ASP A 298 14.43 -21.32 -6.27
CA ASP A 298 14.68 -21.48 -4.84
C ASP A 298 14.13 -20.24 -4.11
N ALA A 299 13.19 -20.45 -3.18
CA ALA A 299 12.60 -19.36 -2.43
C ALA A 299 13.68 -18.62 -1.64
N SER A 300 13.79 -17.30 -1.84
CA SER A 300 14.81 -16.53 -1.15
C SER A 300 14.62 -16.61 0.38
N PRO A 301 15.70 -16.70 1.18
CA PRO A 301 15.60 -16.75 2.64
C PRO A 301 14.87 -15.53 3.21
N LYS A 302 14.92 -14.39 2.51
CA LYS A 302 14.16 -13.18 2.84
C LYS A 302 12.65 -13.41 2.67
N ALA A 303 12.21 -14.01 1.57
CA ALA A 303 10.80 -14.31 1.36
C ALA A 303 10.27 -15.33 2.38
N ILE A 304 11.07 -16.35 2.73
CA ILE A 304 10.71 -17.30 3.80
C ILE A 304 10.59 -16.58 5.14
N PHE A 305 11.54 -15.71 5.50
CA PHE A 305 11.46 -14.91 6.73
C PHE A 305 10.18 -14.06 6.77
N PHE A 306 9.84 -13.38 5.66
CA PHE A 306 8.62 -12.57 5.59
C PHE A 306 7.34 -13.39 5.64
N LEU A 307 7.33 -14.56 4.99
CA LEU A 307 6.23 -15.52 5.08
C LEU A 307 5.98 -15.92 6.52
N ILE A 308 7.03 -16.35 7.23
CA ILE A 308 6.95 -16.76 8.63
C ILE A 308 6.48 -15.58 9.50
N TRP A 309 7.06 -14.41 9.31
CA TRP A 309 6.67 -13.19 10.02
C TRP A 309 5.18 -12.88 9.84
N ARG A 310 4.67 -12.97 8.60
CA ARG A 310 3.26 -12.70 8.31
C ARG A 310 2.34 -13.74 8.95
N ILE A 311 2.71 -15.02 8.91
CA ILE A 311 1.98 -16.08 9.61
C ILE A 311 1.95 -15.79 11.12
N VAL A 312 3.07 -15.39 11.72
CA VAL A 312 3.13 -15.02 13.15
C VAL A 312 2.19 -13.86 13.47
N VAL A 313 2.18 -12.80 12.65
CA VAL A 313 1.26 -11.65 12.84
C VAL A 313 -0.20 -12.09 12.72
N ILE A 314 -0.55 -12.91 11.72
CA ILE A 314 -1.91 -13.43 11.55
C ILE A 314 -2.33 -14.24 12.79
N VAL A 315 -1.49 -15.18 13.24
CA VAL A 315 -1.76 -15.98 14.43
C VAL A 315 -1.92 -15.08 15.66
N PHE A 316 -1.06 -14.07 15.81
CA PHE A 316 -1.12 -13.14 16.93
C PHE A 316 -2.41 -12.29 16.92
N VAL A 317 -2.85 -11.82 15.75
CA VAL A 317 -4.15 -11.16 15.57
C VAL A 317 -5.28 -12.11 16.01
N GLY A 318 -5.29 -13.35 15.51
CA GLY A 318 -6.32 -14.34 15.86
C GLY A 318 -6.42 -14.62 17.36
N ILE A 319 -5.28 -14.83 18.02
CA ILE A 319 -5.21 -15.05 19.47
C ILE A 319 -5.70 -13.83 20.25
N THR A 320 -5.22 -12.64 19.88
CA THR A 320 -5.63 -11.37 20.51
C THR A 320 -7.14 -11.18 20.43
N ASN A 321 -7.72 -11.47 19.27
CA ASN A 321 -9.15 -11.31 19.03
C ASN A 321 -9.97 -12.31 19.84
N ALA A 322 -9.54 -13.57 19.90
CA ALA A 322 -10.17 -14.58 20.74
C ALA A 322 -10.19 -14.16 22.21
N ILE A 323 -9.05 -13.70 22.74
CA ILE A 323 -8.93 -13.24 24.13
C ILE A 323 -9.86 -12.06 24.41
N ILE A 324 -9.86 -11.04 23.55
CA ILE A 324 -10.69 -9.84 23.75
C ILE A 324 -12.17 -10.18 23.71
N PHE A 325 -12.61 -11.03 22.78
CA PHE A 325 -14.02 -11.41 22.70
C PHE A 325 -14.46 -12.31 23.86
N ILE A 326 -13.59 -13.20 24.35
CA ILE A 326 -13.86 -13.96 25.58
C ILE A 326 -14.12 -13.00 26.75
N VAL A 327 -13.29 -11.97 26.90
CA VAL A 327 -13.31 -11.03 28.05
C VAL A 327 -14.39 -9.97 27.95
N SER A 328 -14.84 -9.64 26.73
CA SER A 328 -15.81 -8.56 26.52
C SER A 328 -17.11 -8.82 27.29
N THR A 329 -17.56 -7.81 28.05
CA THR A 329 -18.76 -7.92 28.90
C THR A 329 -19.98 -7.22 28.33
N THR A 330 -19.78 -6.39 27.29
CA THR A 330 -20.84 -5.65 26.62
C THR A 330 -20.80 -5.92 25.11
N PRO A 331 -21.96 -5.99 24.43
CA PRO A 331 -21.99 -6.20 22.98
C PRO A 331 -21.32 -5.05 22.22
N ASP A 332 -21.52 -3.80 22.67
CA ASP A 332 -20.89 -2.62 22.08
C ASP A 332 -19.36 -2.70 22.17
N GLY A 333 -18.83 -3.20 23.28
CA GLY A 333 -17.41 -3.45 23.45
C GLY A 333 -16.87 -4.44 22.41
N VAL A 334 -17.61 -5.51 22.12
CA VAL A 334 -17.23 -6.48 21.06
C VAL A 334 -17.12 -5.78 19.70
N TRP A 335 -18.13 -5.01 19.31
CA TRP A 335 -18.16 -4.34 18.00
C TRP A 335 -17.14 -3.20 17.87
N LEU A 336 -16.88 -2.47 18.95
CA LEU A 336 -15.82 -1.47 18.99
C LEU A 336 -14.45 -2.12 18.84
N MET A 337 -14.21 -3.25 19.52
CA MET A 337 -12.96 -3.99 19.40
C MET A 337 -12.76 -4.56 17.99
N ILE A 338 -13.80 -5.12 17.37
CA ILE A 338 -13.76 -5.53 15.95
C ILE A 338 -13.30 -4.37 15.07
N THR A 339 -13.88 -3.19 15.27
CA THR A 339 -13.56 -2.00 14.46
C THR A 339 -12.10 -1.56 14.68
N ALA A 340 -11.63 -1.59 15.93
CA ALA A 340 -10.23 -1.30 16.26
C ALA A 340 -9.27 -2.32 15.62
N ILE A 341 -9.59 -3.61 15.69
CA ILE A 341 -8.82 -4.68 15.06
C ILE A 341 -8.77 -4.48 13.55
N SER A 342 -9.92 -4.26 12.90
CA SER A 342 -10.01 -4.01 11.46
C SER A 342 -9.15 -2.81 11.06
N PHE A 343 -9.20 -1.72 11.84
CA PHE A 343 -8.36 -0.55 11.59
C PHE A 343 -6.87 -0.87 11.72
N ILE A 344 -6.46 -1.64 12.74
CA ILE A 344 -5.07 -2.04 12.95
C ILE A 344 -4.58 -2.97 11.84
N THR A 345 -5.40 -3.93 11.40
CA THR A 345 -5.08 -4.82 10.28
C THR A 345 -5.04 -4.06 8.95
N ASP A 346 -5.84 -3.01 8.79
CA ASP A 346 -5.87 -2.15 7.61
C ASP A 346 -4.80 -1.04 7.62
N LEU A 347 -4.08 -0.83 8.72
CA LEU A 347 -3.09 0.25 8.83
C LEU A 347 -1.99 0.17 7.76
N PRO A 348 -1.42 -1.01 7.44
CA PRO A 348 -0.52 -1.16 6.29
C PRO A 348 -1.18 -0.78 4.95
N HIS A 349 -2.48 -1.04 4.80
CA HIS A 349 -3.24 -0.69 3.58
C HIS A 349 -3.46 0.81 3.45
N GLY A 350 -3.89 1.46 4.54
CA GLY A 350 -4.11 2.91 4.59
C GLY A 350 -2.83 3.68 4.29
N MET A 351 -1.71 3.26 4.88
CA MET A 351 -0.40 3.86 4.61
C MET A 351 0.02 3.73 3.15
N MET A 352 -0.26 2.59 2.51
CA MET A 352 -0.01 2.43 1.09
C MET A 352 -0.92 3.26 0.21
N HIS A 353 -2.19 3.36 0.57
CA HIS A 353 -3.11 4.21 -0.16
C HIS A 353 -2.66 5.67 -0.10
N VAL A 354 -2.34 6.17 1.09
CA VAL A 354 -1.81 7.52 1.31
C VAL A 354 -0.51 7.73 0.54
N ALA A 355 0.41 6.77 0.61
CA ALA A 355 1.67 6.85 -0.09
C ALA A 355 1.52 6.70 -1.60
N ARG A 356 0.41 6.18 -2.13
CA ARG A 356 0.06 6.22 -3.57
C ARG A 356 -0.61 7.54 -3.96
N SER A 357 -1.47 8.09 -3.11
CA SER A 357 -2.23 9.31 -3.38
C SER A 357 -1.49 10.61 -3.05
N GLY A 358 -0.43 10.56 -2.24
CA GLY A 358 0.36 11.73 -1.83
C GLY A 358 1.28 12.27 -2.93
N MET A 359 1.96 13.40 -2.69
CA MET A 359 2.87 14.04 -3.67
C MET A 359 4.06 13.14 -4.04
N LEU A 360 4.62 12.42 -3.06
CA LEU A 360 5.57 11.31 -3.26
C LEU A 360 4.91 10.14 -4.00
N GLY A 361 3.65 9.90 -3.72
CA GLY A 361 2.81 8.93 -4.39
C GLY A 361 2.54 9.24 -5.84
N HIS A 362 2.48 10.50 -6.27
CA HIS A 362 2.32 10.77 -7.69
C HIS A 362 3.58 10.40 -8.46
N TYR A 363 4.78 10.63 -7.91
CA TYR A 363 6.04 10.22 -8.53
C TYR A 363 6.20 8.70 -8.48
N ILE A 364 6.01 8.10 -7.31
CA ILE A 364 6.14 6.65 -7.10
C ILE A 364 5.03 5.89 -7.82
N SER A 365 3.78 6.33 -7.73
CA SER A 365 2.67 5.79 -8.52
C SER A 365 2.94 6.06 -9.98
N LYS A 366 3.50 7.17 -10.46
CA LYS A 366 3.87 7.26 -11.89
C LYS A 366 4.90 6.18 -12.26
N THR A 367 5.96 6.01 -11.48
CA THR A 367 6.99 4.97 -11.71
C THR A 367 6.46 3.53 -11.52
N ILE A 368 5.49 3.29 -10.64
CA ILE A 368 4.86 1.99 -10.33
C ILE A 368 3.59 1.73 -11.18
N THR A 369 2.93 2.75 -11.71
CA THR A 369 1.68 2.66 -12.49
C THR A 369 1.96 2.72 -13.98
N GLU A 370 3.08 3.32 -14.41
CA GLU A 370 3.65 3.03 -15.73
C GLU A 370 4.01 1.54 -15.83
N MET A 371 4.46 0.88 -14.74
CA MET A 371 4.41 -0.59 -14.61
C MET A 371 2.97 -1.14 -14.57
N ASN A 372 2.18 -0.88 -15.61
CA ASN A 372 0.85 -1.42 -15.82
C ASN A 372 0.92 -2.94 -15.80
N PHE A 373 0.49 -3.52 -14.67
CA PHE A 373 0.59 -4.93 -14.37
C PHE A 373 -0.54 -5.72 -15.04
N ASN A 374 -0.21 -6.34 -16.18
CA ASN A 374 -0.84 -7.59 -16.57
C ASN A 374 0.20 -8.69 -16.39
N LEU A 375 0.36 -9.19 -15.16
CA LEU A 375 1.04 -10.46 -14.93
C LEU A 375 0.15 -11.56 -15.49
N CYS A 376 0.20 -11.76 -16.79
CA CYS A 376 -0.31 -12.97 -17.42
C CYS A 376 0.74 -14.04 -17.18
N LEU A 377 0.61 -14.77 -16.06
CA LEU A 377 1.31 -16.02 -15.91
C LEU A 377 0.74 -16.96 -16.98
N SER A 378 1.50 -17.17 -18.07
CA SER A 378 1.20 -18.24 -19.01
C SER A 378 1.40 -19.62 -18.38
N ALA A 379 1.98 -19.68 -17.18
CA ALA A 379 2.20 -20.89 -16.43
C ALA A 379 0.92 -21.36 -15.73
N GLU A 380 0.60 -22.63 -15.89
CA GLU A 380 -0.38 -23.31 -15.05
C GLU A 380 0.05 -23.20 -13.59
N TYR A 381 -0.91 -22.90 -12.71
CA TYR A 381 -0.68 -22.89 -11.27
C TYR A 381 -0.05 -24.22 -10.81
N PRO A 382 0.91 -24.20 -9.87
CA PRO A 382 1.47 -25.42 -9.32
C PRO A 382 0.34 -26.32 -8.79
N TRP A 383 0.42 -27.63 -9.07
CA TRP A 383 -0.63 -28.60 -8.73
C TRP A 383 -1.01 -28.58 -7.24
N TRP A 384 -0.06 -28.23 -6.35
CA TRP A 384 -0.26 -28.15 -4.90
C TRP A 384 -1.04 -26.91 -4.45
N PHE A 385 -1.12 -25.85 -5.26
CA PHE A 385 -1.70 -24.57 -4.85
C PHE A 385 -3.19 -24.69 -4.53
N LYS A 386 -3.97 -25.39 -5.38
CA LYS A 386 -5.40 -25.62 -5.14
C LYS A 386 -5.65 -26.38 -3.83
N PRO A 387 -5.01 -27.54 -3.57
CA PRO A 387 -5.10 -28.22 -2.27
C PRO A 387 -4.70 -27.34 -1.08
N VAL A 388 -3.56 -26.65 -1.14
CA VAL A 388 -3.08 -25.79 -0.03
C VAL A 388 -4.08 -24.68 0.27
N ARG A 389 -4.63 -24.05 -0.77
CA ARG A 389 -5.70 -23.05 -0.62
C ARG A 389 -6.91 -23.64 0.09
N HIS A 390 -7.41 -24.80 -0.34
CA HIS A 390 -8.58 -25.42 0.31
C HIS A 390 -8.30 -25.81 1.77
N VAL A 391 -7.13 -26.40 2.04
CA VAL A 391 -6.72 -26.77 3.40
C VAL A 391 -6.59 -25.53 4.28
N ALA A 392 -5.97 -24.45 3.79
CA ALA A 392 -5.83 -23.20 4.54
C ALA A 392 -7.20 -22.61 4.94
N HIS A 393 -8.16 -22.56 4.00
CA HIS A 393 -9.51 -22.11 4.32
C HIS A 393 -10.20 -23.04 5.33
N LEU A 394 -10.09 -24.36 5.14
CA LEU A 394 -10.73 -25.33 6.03
C LEU A 394 -10.18 -25.25 7.45
N VAL A 395 -8.86 -25.19 7.60
CA VAL A 395 -8.19 -25.04 8.91
C VAL A 395 -8.59 -23.73 9.55
N LEU A 396 -8.58 -22.63 8.81
CA LEU A 396 -8.92 -21.32 9.36
C LEU A 396 -10.40 -21.23 9.77
N PHE A 397 -11.33 -21.57 8.87
CA PHE A 397 -12.76 -21.53 9.21
C PHE A 397 -13.12 -22.55 10.29
N GLY A 398 -12.47 -23.72 10.32
CA GLY A 398 -12.61 -24.70 11.38
C GLY A 398 -12.16 -24.14 12.73
N LEU A 399 -10.95 -23.56 12.79
CA LEU A 399 -10.43 -22.94 14.00
C LEU A 399 -11.32 -21.78 14.48
N MET A 400 -11.75 -20.91 13.57
CA MET A 400 -12.62 -19.78 13.90
C MET A 400 -14.01 -20.23 14.33
N GLY A 401 -14.54 -21.33 13.77
CA GLY A 401 -15.77 -21.95 14.23
C GLY A 401 -15.65 -22.52 15.64
N ILE A 402 -14.53 -23.19 15.95
CA ILE A 402 -14.25 -23.70 17.30
C ILE A 402 -14.11 -22.55 18.30
N LEU A 403 -13.34 -21.51 17.97
CA LEU A 403 -13.15 -20.33 18.83
C LEU A 403 -14.46 -19.56 19.02
N SER A 404 -15.27 -19.43 17.98
CA SER A 404 -16.59 -18.78 18.04
C SER A 404 -17.55 -19.58 18.94
N GLY A 405 -17.59 -20.91 18.77
CA GLY A 405 -18.36 -21.80 19.64
C GLY A 405 -17.90 -21.73 21.09
N TYR A 406 -16.59 -21.68 21.33
CA TYR A 406 -16.03 -21.52 22.68
C TYR A 406 -16.41 -20.16 23.29
N ALA A 407 -16.24 -19.06 22.55
CA ALA A 407 -16.61 -17.72 23.00
C ALA A 407 -18.12 -17.58 23.26
N PHE A 408 -18.95 -18.33 22.52
CA PHE A 408 -20.40 -18.39 22.71
C PHE A 408 -20.81 -19.21 23.94
N LEU A 409 -20.16 -20.35 24.19
CA LEU A 409 -20.54 -21.28 25.26
C LEU A 409 -19.93 -20.93 26.61
N LYS A 410 -18.87 -20.11 26.65
CA LYS A 410 -18.17 -19.78 27.88
C LYS A 410 -19.06 -18.93 28.80
N PRO A 411 -19.48 -19.43 29.98
CA PRO A 411 -20.26 -18.65 30.91
C PRO A 411 -19.46 -17.46 31.44
N MET A 412 -20.15 -16.33 31.59
CA MET A 412 -19.61 -15.15 32.26
C MET A 412 -19.43 -15.44 33.76
N GLN A 413 -18.31 -15.02 34.34
CA GLN A 413 -18.06 -15.13 35.77
C GLN A 413 -18.89 -14.10 36.53
N LEU A 414 -19.58 -14.52 37.58
CA LEU A 414 -20.21 -13.63 38.55
C LEU A 414 -19.16 -13.17 39.57
N CYS A 415 -19.27 -11.93 40.03
CA CYS A 415 -18.36 -11.44 41.06
C CYS A 415 -18.57 -12.22 42.36
N PRO A 416 -17.49 -12.62 43.06
CA PRO A 416 -17.59 -13.28 44.36
C PRO A 416 -18.33 -12.40 45.38
N GLU A 417 -19.26 -12.97 46.15
CA GLU A 417 -20.01 -12.21 47.18
C GLU A 417 -19.11 -11.74 48.35
N ASP A 418 -17.96 -12.37 48.54
CA ASP A 418 -16.99 -12.04 49.59
C ASP A 418 -16.08 -10.84 49.24
N GLY A 419 -16.23 -10.29 48.03
CA GLY A 419 -15.40 -9.18 47.55
C GLY A 419 -13.97 -9.59 47.18
N SER A 420 -13.69 -10.90 47.07
CA SER A 420 -12.42 -11.37 46.53
C SER A 420 -12.31 -11.07 45.04
N ASP A 421 -11.08 -10.86 44.56
CA ASP A 421 -10.83 -10.67 43.14
C ASP A 421 -11.20 -11.96 42.38
N PRO A 422 -12.02 -11.89 41.32
CA PRO A 422 -12.37 -13.07 40.54
C PRO A 422 -11.12 -13.67 39.90
N VAL A 423 -11.10 -15.01 39.84
CA VAL A 423 -9.98 -15.76 39.26
C VAL A 423 -9.87 -15.44 37.78
N ASN A 424 -8.72 -14.88 37.39
CA ASN A 424 -8.42 -14.58 36.00
C ASN A 424 -8.54 -15.83 35.14
N ILE A 425 -9.42 -15.76 34.14
CA ILE A 425 -9.76 -16.91 33.31
C ILE A 425 -8.57 -17.48 32.52
N PHE A 426 -7.56 -16.65 32.24
CA PHE A 426 -6.40 -17.04 31.44
C PHE A 426 -5.28 -17.67 32.26
N TYR A 427 -5.13 -17.32 33.54
CA TYR A 427 -4.13 -17.99 34.38
C TYR A 427 -4.51 -19.45 34.61
N HIS A 428 -5.80 -19.74 34.78
CA HIS A 428 -6.29 -21.12 34.84
C HIS A 428 -6.01 -21.89 33.53
N TRP A 429 -6.09 -21.21 32.38
CA TRP A 429 -5.71 -21.83 31.11
C TRP A 429 -4.22 -22.13 31.02
N TRP A 430 -3.39 -21.19 31.48
CA TRP A 430 -1.94 -21.37 31.52
C TRP A 430 -1.51 -22.51 32.45
N GLU A 431 -2.20 -22.73 33.56
CA GLU A 431 -1.91 -23.87 34.45
C GLU A 431 -2.30 -25.24 33.87
N LEU A 432 -3.19 -25.28 32.87
CA LEU A 432 -3.64 -26.51 32.23
C LEU A 432 -2.74 -26.95 31.05
N PHE A 433 -1.87 -26.07 30.55
CA PHE A 433 -0.92 -26.32 29.46
C PHE A 433 0.50 -26.42 29.98
#